data_AF-A0A9W8NES7-F1
#
_entry.id   AF-A0A9W8NES7-F1
#
_cell.length_a   1.000
_cell.length_b   1.000
_cell.length_c   1.000
_cell.angle_alpha   90.00
_cell.angle_beta   90.00
_cell.angle_gamma   90.00
#
_symmetry.space_group_name_H-M   'P 1'
#
loop_
_entity.id
_entity.type
_entity.pdbx_description
1 polymer ?
#
loop_
_entity_poly.entity_id
_entity_poly.type
_entity_poly.pdbx_seq_one_letter_code
_entity_poly.pdbx_strand_id
1 'polypeptide(L)'
;MFEDSKAGATNNLRKDVTNNGIDRRNKLWYVFLIGILRSLCWKDPTSIFFQLDRAHLSTYSSYRIQQAIRHADFASTSGGNKFNADESNPPELCIGIPSVRREGVSYLKLALGSLQHGLSPEERMRLHFVVLLAHMNQTEHPDYGEPWLTGMADKIAAYQDDEERLRLAEAMESQPHAVKSKFDYSIVMEECAKTEAPYMLIIEDDVVFLDGWRHRTIDALKTATAKSWEAGYAHFLYLRLFYYEALLGWNSESWPTYLASSLATTGIVFSVLVLTRRHMARAWLTQTVILMITFVFTPLLIILFFVAGRNSMLPQPNGVHVMDKYACCGQGLVFPRMTVTKDLLPWFRNNTWSPISTDSFIEDYADMTGSLRWALTPVAMQHVGGQSSHDGRRGDTYEPNRLWNFGFEGNDAVQLGKEHAQAQYQLIADLNIESVI
;
A
#
# COMPACT_ATOMS: atom_id res chain seq x y z
N MET A 1 61.84 -76.64 8.45
CA MET A 1 63.03 -75.81 8.23
C MET A 1 62.52 -74.43 7.82
N PHE A 2 62.55 -73.49 8.78
CA PHE A 2 62.24 -72.05 8.76
C PHE A 2 60.84 -71.60 8.27
N GLU A 3 59.89 -71.19 9.12
CA GLU A 3 59.74 -69.99 10.00
C GLU A 3 59.42 -68.67 9.28
N ASP A 4 58.61 -67.84 9.96
CA ASP A 4 58.08 -66.50 9.66
C ASP A 4 56.88 -66.36 8.69
N SER A 5 55.81 -65.59 8.95
CA SER A 5 55.41 -64.76 10.11
C SER A 5 53.90 -64.43 10.03
N LYS A 6 53.36 -64.06 11.20
CA LYS A 6 51.96 -63.85 11.58
C LYS A 6 51.35 -62.51 11.11
N ALA A 7 50.01 -62.53 11.12
CA ALA A 7 49.07 -61.49 11.56
C ALA A 7 48.77 -60.28 10.67
N GLY A 8 47.47 -60.01 10.49
CA GLY A 8 46.99 -58.73 9.96
C GLY A 8 45.56 -58.68 9.43
N ALA A 9 44.64 -59.54 9.89
CA ALA A 9 43.20 -59.29 9.69
C ALA A 9 42.73 -58.24 10.72
N THR A 10 41.68 -57.49 10.34
CA THR A 10 40.97 -56.44 11.10
C THR A 10 41.57 -55.04 11.09
N ASN A 11 41.24 -54.23 10.07
CA ASN A 11 40.77 -52.85 10.23
C ASN A 11 40.47 -52.23 8.85
N ASN A 12 39.28 -52.45 8.29
CA ASN A 12 38.83 -51.69 7.10
C ASN A 12 37.31 -51.50 7.00
N LEU A 13 36.57 -51.53 8.12
CA LEU A 13 35.11 -51.37 8.12
C LEU A 13 34.60 -50.24 9.03
N ARG A 14 35.40 -49.17 9.23
CA ARG A 14 34.99 -48.04 10.08
C ARG A 14 35.28 -46.65 9.52
N LYS A 15 35.25 -46.48 8.20
CA LYS A 15 35.36 -45.14 7.56
C LYS A 15 34.23 -44.72 6.62
N ASP A 16 33.31 -45.61 6.24
CA ASP A 16 32.29 -45.27 5.22
C ASP A 16 30.88 -44.94 5.76
N VAL A 17 30.65 -44.97 7.07
CA VAL A 17 29.31 -44.69 7.64
C VAL A 17 29.12 -43.23 8.06
N THR A 18 30.18 -42.42 8.16
CA THR A 18 30.07 -41.05 8.71
C THR A 18 29.88 -39.95 7.67
N ASN A 19 30.29 -40.13 6.40
CA ASN A 19 30.14 -39.09 5.37
C ASN A 19 28.73 -39.07 4.73
N ASN A 20 28.10 -40.23 4.53
CA ASN A 20 26.74 -40.29 3.95
C ASN A 20 25.64 -39.85 4.92
N GLY A 21 25.87 -39.96 6.23
CA GLY A 21 24.90 -39.57 7.27
C GLY A 21 24.84 -38.06 7.54
N ILE A 22 25.88 -37.29 7.19
CA ILE A 22 25.91 -35.84 7.35
C ILE A 22 25.25 -35.16 6.13
N ASP A 23 25.49 -35.68 4.92
CA ASP A 23 24.86 -35.18 3.69
C ASP A 23 23.33 -35.40 3.68
N ARG A 24 22.85 -36.58 4.11
CA ARG A 24 21.39 -36.82 4.27
C ARG A 24 20.73 -35.90 5.30
N ARG A 25 21.36 -35.69 6.47
CA ARG A 25 20.82 -34.85 7.55
C ARG A 25 20.76 -33.38 7.15
N ASN A 26 21.76 -32.88 6.43
CA ASN A 26 21.77 -31.50 5.95
C ASN A 26 20.71 -31.26 4.87
N LYS A 27 20.50 -32.22 3.96
CA LYS A 27 19.39 -32.18 2.98
C LYS A 27 18.01 -32.13 3.65
N LEU A 28 17.82 -32.91 4.73
CA LEU A 28 16.60 -32.89 5.54
C LEU A 28 16.32 -31.51 6.17
N TRP A 29 17.36 -30.82 6.65
CA TRP A 29 17.22 -29.47 7.21
C TRP A 29 16.78 -28.44 6.17
N TYR A 30 17.33 -28.47 4.96
CA TYR A 30 16.92 -27.55 3.89
C TYR A 30 15.49 -27.81 3.41
N VAL A 31 15.10 -29.08 3.28
CA VAL A 31 13.71 -29.44 2.94
C VAL A 31 12.75 -28.95 4.02
N PHE A 32 13.13 -29.09 5.30
CA PHE A 32 12.35 -28.57 6.41
C PHE A 32 12.25 -27.04 6.39
N LEU A 33 13.36 -26.32 6.16
CA LEU A 33 13.37 -24.87 6.01
C LEU A 33 12.51 -24.39 4.84
N ILE A 34 12.58 -25.06 3.69
CA ILE A 34 11.71 -24.79 2.53
C ILE A 34 10.24 -25.01 2.92
N GLY A 35 9.92 -26.05 3.68
CA GLY A 35 8.59 -26.29 4.22
C GLY A 35 8.10 -25.14 5.11
N ILE A 36 8.96 -24.64 6.00
CA ILE A 36 8.67 -23.48 6.85
C ILE A 36 8.44 -22.24 6.00
N LEU A 37 9.37 -21.91 5.09
CA LEU A 37 9.25 -20.73 4.23
C LEU A 37 7.99 -20.80 3.35
N ARG A 38 7.64 -21.97 2.83
CA ARG A 38 6.38 -22.17 2.11
C ARG A 38 5.15 -21.91 2.98
N SER A 39 5.22 -22.19 4.28
CA SER A 39 4.12 -21.94 5.23
C SER A 39 4.03 -20.49 5.72
N LEU A 40 5.13 -19.74 5.72
CA LEU A 40 5.20 -18.36 6.20
C LEU A 40 5.07 -17.34 5.07
N CYS A 41 5.70 -17.59 3.92
CA CYS A 41 5.86 -16.61 2.83
C CYS A 41 4.81 -16.76 1.72
N TRP A 42 3.76 -17.58 1.91
CA TRP A 42 2.76 -17.82 0.87
C TRP A 42 1.90 -16.60 0.52
N LYS A 43 1.84 -15.60 1.41
CA LYS A 43 1.14 -14.32 1.19
C LYS A 43 2.01 -13.24 0.53
N ASP A 44 3.32 -13.43 0.50
CA ASP A 44 4.25 -12.41 0.03
C ASP A 44 4.37 -12.48 -1.50
N PRO A 45 3.89 -11.47 -2.25
CA PRO A 45 3.93 -11.49 -3.71
C PRO A 45 5.35 -11.40 -4.29
N THR A 46 6.35 -11.11 -3.46
CA THR A 46 7.77 -11.06 -3.83
C THR A 46 8.50 -12.40 -3.58
N SER A 47 7.79 -13.39 -3.04
CA SER A 47 8.30 -14.73 -2.71
C SER A 47 8.06 -15.73 -3.85
N ILE A 48 8.96 -16.69 -4.05
CA ILE A 48 8.66 -17.85 -4.92
C ILE A 48 7.54 -18.73 -4.34
N PHE A 49 7.33 -18.65 -3.02
CA PHE A 49 6.35 -19.47 -2.33
C PHE A 49 4.94 -18.88 -2.37
N PHE A 50 4.77 -17.71 -3.00
CA PHE A 50 3.51 -17.03 -3.15
C PHE A 50 2.44 -17.93 -3.76
N GLN A 51 1.26 -17.96 -3.15
CA GLN A 51 0.12 -18.75 -3.59
C GLN A 51 -1.04 -17.83 -3.93
N LEU A 52 -1.13 -17.46 -5.21
CA LEU A 52 -2.09 -16.49 -5.74
C LEU A 52 -3.51 -16.73 -5.25
N ASP A 53 -4.05 -17.94 -5.48
CA ASP A 53 -5.44 -18.30 -5.17
C ASP A 53 -5.76 -18.21 -3.68
N ARG A 54 -4.77 -18.51 -2.84
CA ARG A 54 -4.92 -18.44 -1.38
C ARG A 54 -4.75 -17.02 -0.86
N ALA A 55 -3.84 -16.26 -1.46
CA ALA A 55 -3.48 -14.91 -1.01
C ALA A 55 -4.53 -13.86 -1.41
N HIS A 56 -5.24 -14.06 -2.53
CA HIS A 56 -6.31 -13.18 -3.01
C HIS A 56 -7.66 -13.41 -2.32
N LEU A 57 -7.72 -14.17 -1.22
CA LEU A 57 -8.94 -14.30 -0.44
C LEU A 57 -9.29 -12.95 0.21
N SER A 58 -10.35 -12.31 -0.30
CA SER A 58 -10.87 -11.01 0.11
C SER A 58 -11.61 -11.04 1.45
N THR A 59 -10.95 -11.52 2.49
CA THR A 59 -11.57 -11.73 3.81
C THR A 59 -12.01 -10.42 4.45
N TYR A 60 -11.08 -9.47 4.62
CA TYR A 60 -11.35 -8.21 5.29
C TYR A 60 -12.02 -7.21 4.34
N SER A 61 -11.63 -7.18 3.07
CA SER A 61 -12.31 -6.35 2.06
C SER A 61 -13.79 -6.71 1.93
N SER A 62 -14.15 -8.00 1.86
CA SER A 62 -15.56 -8.41 1.79
C SER A 62 -16.34 -7.99 3.03
N TYR A 63 -15.72 -8.05 4.21
CA TYR A 63 -16.32 -7.58 5.45
C TYR A 63 -16.61 -6.07 5.41
N ARG A 64 -15.64 -5.25 4.96
CA ARG A 64 -15.81 -3.80 4.80
C ARG A 64 -16.84 -3.45 3.71
N ILE A 65 -16.89 -4.18 2.61
CA ILE A 65 -17.91 -4.01 1.56
C ILE A 65 -19.32 -4.20 2.13
N GLN A 66 -19.55 -5.23 2.95
CA GLN A 66 -20.86 -5.44 3.59
C GLN A 66 -21.23 -4.34 4.59
N GLN A 67 -20.24 -3.76 5.27
CA GLN A 67 -20.45 -2.60 6.14
C GLN A 67 -20.81 -1.34 5.33
N ALA A 68 -20.10 -1.10 4.23
CA ALA A 68 -20.34 0.02 3.33
C ALA A 68 -21.75 -0.03 2.71
N ILE A 69 -22.18 -1.19 2.22
CA ILE A 69 -23.53 -1.38 1.65
C ILE A 69 -24.60 -1.05 2.69
N ARG A 70 -24.48 -1.59 3.90
CA ARG A 70 -25.45 -1.32 4.99
C ARG A 70 -25.51 0.16 5.35
N HIS A 71 -24.37 0.84 5.39
CA HIS A 71 -24.33 2.27 5.67
C HIS A 71 -25.01 3.09 4.56
N ALA A 72 -24.71 2.79 3.30
CA ALA A 72 -25.32 3.47 2.16
C ALA A 72 -26.84 3.24 2.10
N ASP A 73 -27.30 2.02 2.36
CA ASP A 73 -28.74 1.70 2.40
C ASP A 73 -29.46 2.46 3.53
N PHE A 74 -28.80 2.63 4.68
CA PHE A 74 -29.32 3.47 5.76
C PHE A 74 -29.37 4.95 5.35
N ALA A 75 -28.32 5.47 4.71
CA ALA A 75 -28.25 6.85 4.25
C ALA A 75 -29.37 7.20 3.25
N SER A 76 -29.76 6.26 2.38
CA SER A 76 -30.91 6.41 1.46
C SER A 76 -32.23 6.70 2.16
N THR A 77 -32.42 6.18 3.39
CA THR A 77 -33.72 6.24 4.10
C THR A 77 -33.80 7.38 5.10
N SER A 78 -32.66 7.72 5.72
CA SER A 78 -32.62 8.67 6.86
C SER A 78 -32.21 10.09 6.45
N GLY A 79 -31.95 10.33 5.17
CA GLY A 79 -31.69 11.67 4.62
C GLY A 79 -30.26 12.20 4.80
N GLY A 80 -29.32 11.37 5.26
CA GLY A 80 -27.90 11.71 5.42
C GLY A 80 -27.61 12.78 6.49
N ASN A 81 -26.59 12.57 7.32
CA ASN A 81 -26.05 13.65 8.16
C ASN A 81 -25.12 14.50 7.29
N LYS A 82 -25.69 15.43 6.54
CA LYS A 82 -24.91 16.39 5.74
C LYS A 82 -24.07 17.27 6.65
N PHE A 83 -22.83 17.52 6.26
CA PHE A 83 -22.03 18.54 6.91
C PHE A 83 -22.61 19.91 6.57
N ASN A 84 -23.08 20.63 7.60
CA ASN A 84 -23.32 22.06 7.48
C ASN A 84 -21.99 22.74 7.74
N ALA A 85 -21.29 23.12 6.65
CA ALA A 85 -20.09 23.93 6.77
C ALA A 85 -20.45 25.23 7.49
N ASP A 86 -19.90 25.39 8.69
CA ASP A 86 -19.83 26.68 9.36
C ASP A 86 -18.56 27.36 8.83
N GLU A 87 -18.69 28.55 8.23
CA GLU A 87 -17.56 29.34 7.74
C GLU A 87 -16.50 29.61 8.83
N SER A 88 -16.86 29.46 10.11
CA SER A 88 -15.95 29.62 11.24
C SER A 88 -15.07 28.39 11.55
N ASN A 89 -15.36 27.20 11.01
CA ASN A 89 -14.62 25.97 11.28
C ASN A 89 -14.47 25.08 10.02
N PRO A 90 -13.36 25.22 9.26
CA PRO A 90 -13.13 24.39 8.08
C PRO A 90 -12.96 22.91 8.44
N PRO A 91 -13.36 21.97 7.56
CA PRO A 91 -13.13 20.55 7.76
C PRO A 91 -11.62 20.25 7.79
N GLU A 92 -11.20 19.21 8.50
CA GLU A 92 -9.79 18.80 8.53
C GLU A 92 -9.33 18.16 7.21
N LEU A 93 -10.25 17.50 6.52
CA LEU A 93 -9.98 16.79 5.28
C LEU A 93 -11.15 16.98 4.32
N CYS A 94 -10.83 17.46 3.11
CA CYS A 94 -11.76 17.34 1.99
C CYS A 94 -11.43 16.08 1.18
N ILE A 95 -12.43 15.24 0.92
CA ILE A 95 -12.31 14.02 0.15
C ILE A 95 -12.90 14.25 -1.24
N GLY A 96 -12.05 14.22 -2.27
CA GLY A 96 -12.44 14.33 -3.68
C GLY A 96 -12.50 12.97 -4.36
N ILE A 97 -13.63 12.66 -4.99
CA ILE A 97 -13.89 11.36 -5.64
C ILE A 97 -14.42 11.59 -7.07
N PRO A 98 -13.57 11.58 -8.10
CA PRO A 98 -14.03 11.47 -9.47
C PRO A 98 -14.44 10.01 -9.75
N SER A 99 -15.66 9.81 -10.25
CA SER A 99 -16.23 8.50 -10.51
C SER A 99 -16.73 8.39 -11.94
N VAL A 100 -16.44 7.25 -12.57
CA VAL A 100 -16.84 6.94 -13.94
C VAL A 100 -17.76 5.73 -13.96
N ARG A 101 -18.57 5.62 -15.01
CA ARG A 101 -19.54 4.52 -15.15
C ARG A 101 -18.78 3.19 -15.28
N ARG A 102 -19.23 2.20 -14.52
CA ARG A 102 -18.86 0.78 -14.69
C ARG A 102 -20.13 -0.06 -14.68
N GLU A 103 -20.25 -0.99 -15.62
CA GLU A 103 -21.49 -1.74 -15.79
C GLU A 103 -21.67 -2.80 -14.70
N GLY A 104 -22.84 -2.83 -14.05
CA GLY A 104 -23.22 -3.89 -13.12
C GLY A 104 -22.63 -3.80 -11.71
N VAL A 105 -21.79 -2.80 -11.39
CA VAL A 105 -21.23 -2.56 -10.05
C VAL A 105 -21.19 -1.07 -9.74
N SER A 106 -21.66 -0.69 -8.54
CA SER A 106 -21.51 0.67 -8.00
C SER A 106 -20.33 0.72 -7.03
N TYR A 107 -19.14 1.05 -7.54
CA TYR A 107 -17.93 1.18 -6.73
C TYR A 107 -17.98 2.41 -5.84
N LEU A 108 -18.50 3.53 -6.36
CA LEU A 108 -18.68 4.78 -5.62
C LEU A 108 -19.51 4.58 -4.34
N LYS A 109 -20.60 3.79 -4.40
CA LYS A 109 -21.40 3.44 -3.22
C LYS A 109 -20.55 2.75 -2.14
N LEU A 110 -19.67 1.84 -2.56
CA LEU A 110 -18.79 1.10 -1.65
C LEU A 110 -17.71 2.01 -1.04
N ALA A 111 -17.07 2.85 -1.85
CA ALA A 111 -16.06 3.80 -1.39
C ALA A 111 -16.65 4.77 -0.35
N LEU A 112 -17.73 5.49 -0.69
CA LEU A 112 -18.42 6.41 0.22
C LEU A 112 -18.94 5.72 1.48
N GLY A 113 -19.58 4.56 1.31
CA GLY A 113 -20.09 3.78 2.44
C GLY A 113 -18.98 3.34 3.39
N SER A 114 -17.83 2.92 2.87
CA SER A 114 -16.69 2.47 3.70
C SER A 114 -15.93 3.62 4.36
N LEU A 115 -15.90 4.80 3.73
CA LEU A 115 -15.34 6.02 4.30
C LEU A 115 -16.15 6.51 5.51
N GLN A 116 -17.48 6.38 5.45
CA GLN A 116 -18.39 6.95 6.45
C GLN A 116 -18.89 5.94 7.49
N HIS A 117 -18.87 4.64 7.17
CA HIS A 117 -19.25 3.61 8.13
C HIS A 117 -18.35 3.65 9.38
N GLY A 118 -18.97 3.79 10.55
CA GLY A 118 -18.32 3.75 11.85
C GLY A 118 -17.89 5.11 12.37
N LEU A 119 -17.93 6.16 11.54
CA LEU A 119 -17.64 7.52 11.99
C LEU A 119 -18.65 7.97 13.05
N SER A 120 -18.14 8.57 14.11
CA SER A 120 -18.94 9.35 15.06
C SER A 120 -19.45 10.64 14.41
N PRO A 121 -20.50 11.29 14.95
CA PRO A 121 -20.92 12.60 14.48
C PRO A 121 -19.76 13.62 14.47
N GLU A 122 -18.91 13.61 15.49
CA GLU A 122 -17.76 14.50 15.64
C GLU A 122 -16.71 14.26 14.55
N GLU A 123 -16.44 13.00 14.20
CA GLU A 123 -15.55 12.68 13.08
C GLU A 123 -16.16 13.07 11.73
N ARG A 124 -17.45 12.79 11.50
CA ARG A 124 -18.11 13.11 10.24
C ARG A 124 -18.16 14.61 9.97
N MET A 125 -18.31 15.43 11.01
CA MET A 125 -18.25 16.89 10.91
C MET A 125 -16.87 17.44 10.56
N ARG A 126 -15.79 16.64 10.69
CA ARG A 126 -14.44 17.07 10.31
C ARG A 126 -14.10 16.73 8.85
N LEU A 127 -15.04 16.16 8.11
CA LEU A 127 -14.84 15.68 6.74
C LEU A 127 -15.82 16.37 5.79
N HIS A 128 -15.36 16.67 4.57
CA HIS A 128 -16.21 17.17 3.49
C HIS A 128 -16.04 16.30 2.24
N PHE A 129 -17.13 15.78 1.70
CA PHE A 129 -17.11 14.87 0.55
C PHE A 129 -17.53 15.58 -0.73
N VAL A 130 -16.59 15.71 -1.68
CA VAL A 130 -16.82 16.20 -3.04
C VAL A 130 -16.81 15.01 -4.00
N VAL A 131 -17.90 14.81 -4.71
CA VAL A 131 -18.04 13.76 -5.72
C VAL A 131 -18.22 14.40 -7.09
N LEU A 132 -17.47 13.94 -8.08
CA LEU A 132 -17.71 14.26 -9.48
C LEU A 132 -18.14 12.99 -10.22
N LEU A 133 -19.37 12.98 -10.75
CA LEU A 133 -19.77 11.98 -11.72
C LEU A 133 -19.19 12.43 -13.07
N ALA A 134 -18.10 11.80 -13.50
CA ALA A 134 -17.21 12.23 -14.57
C ALA A 134 -17.76 11.96 -15.99
N HIS A 135 -19.03 12.26 -16.18
CA HIS A 135 -19.72 12.25 -17.47
C HIS A 135 -20.29 13.62 -17.75
N MET A 136 -20.11 14.09 -18.98
CA MET A 136 -20.69 15.36 -19.44
C MET A 136 -22.19 15.42 -19.14
N ASN A 137 -22.90 14.35 -19.50
CA ASN A 137 -24.25 14.10 -19.04
C ASN A 137 -24.20 13.17 -17.82
N GLN A 138 -24.30 13.73 -16.62
CA GLN A 138 -24.19 12.96 -15.37
C GLN A 138 -25.27 11.87 -15.23
N THR A 139 -26.41 12.01 -15.92
CA THR A 139 -27.47 10.98 -15.92
C THR A 139 -27.04 9.64 -16.53
N GLU A 140 -25.90 9.60 -17.22
CA GLU A 140 -25.30 8.36 -17.74
C GLU A 140 -24.62 7.54 -16.65
N HIS A 141 -24.31 8.15 -15.50
CA HIS A 141 -23.75 7.44 -14.36
C HIS A 141 -24.85 6.62 -13.66
N PRO A 142 -24.64 5.32 -13.38
CA PRO A 142 -25.66 4.48 -12.73
C PRO A 142 -26.06 4.98 -11.34
N ASP A 143 -25.16 5.73 -10.69
CA ASP A 143 -25.40 6.28 -9.36
C ASP A 143 -26.04 7.69 -9.37
N TYR A 144 -26.33 8.25 -10.55
CA TYR A 144 -26.95 9.57 -10.65
C TYR A 144 -28.36 9.57 -10.06
N GLY A 145 -28.65 10.55 -9.19
CA GLY A 145 -29.96 10.71 -8.57
C GLY A 145 -30.26 9.70 -7.46
N GLU A 146 -29.31 8.82 -7.12
CA GLU A 146 -29.49 7.85 -6.06
C GLU A 146 -29.61 8.55 -4.67
N PRO A 147 -30.56 8.14 -3.82
CA PRO A 147 -30.76 8.75 -2.50
C PRO A 147 -29.53 8.66 -1.59
N TRP A 148 -28.82 7.53 -1.62
CA TRP A 148 -27.60 7.35 -0.83
C TRP A 148 -26.49 8.32 -1.26
N LEU A 149 -26.39 8.66 -2.55
CA LEU A 149 -25.36 9.57 -3.04
C LEU A 149 -25.61 10.98 -2.48
N THR A 150 -26.86 11.43 -2.54
CA THR A 150 -27.26 12.71 -1.96
C THR A 150 -27.11 12.74 -0.43
N GLY A 151 -27.27 11.60 0.24
CA GLY A 151 -27.11 11.48 1.69
C GLY A 151 -25.66 11.37 2.16
N MET A 152 -24.73 10.94 1.30
CA MET A 152 -23.33 10.73 1.66
C MET A 152 -22.38 11.79 1.07
N ALA A 153 -22.70 12.43 -0.05
CA ALA A 153 -21.90 13.51 -0.62
C ALA A 153 -22.35 14.88 -0.09
N ASP A 154 -21.39 15.73 0.29
CA ASP A 154 -21.67 17.11 0.70
C ASP A 154 -21.78 18.03 -0.53
N LYS A 155 -20.97 17.78 -1.55
CA LYS A 155 -21.02 18.45 -2.86
C LYS A 155 -20.96 17.40 -3.98
N ILE A 156 -21.94 17.45 -4.87
CA ILE A 156 -21.88 16.78 -6.18
C ILE A 156 -21.46 17.87 -7.18
N ALA A 157 -20.22 17.80 -7.64
CA ALA A 157 -19.66 18.72 -8.62
C ALA A 157 -20.17 18.38 -10.02
N ALA A 158 -20.34 19.40 -10.87
CA ALA A 158 -20.76 19.24 -12.25
C ALA A 158 -19.91 20.11 -13.18
N TYR A 159 -19.71 19.68 -14.43
CA TYR A 159 -19.02 20.49 -15.43
C TYR A 159 -19.81 21.76 -15.75
N GLN A 160 -21.14 21.70 -15.65
CA GLN A 160 -22.06 22.81 -15.88
C GLN A 160 -21.96 23.92 -14.83
N ASP A 161 -21.26 23.70 -13.71
CA ASP A 161 -21.04 24.72 -12.68
C ASP A 161 -20.17 25.89 -13.20
N ASP A 162 -19.47 25.71 -14.33
CA ASP A 162 -18.57 26.71 -14.94
C ASP A 162 -18.54 26.56 -16.47
N GLU A 163 -18.79 27.64 -17.23
CA GLU A 163 -18.87 27.58 -18.70
C GLU A 163 -17.55 27.18 -19.37
N GLU A 164 -16.40 27.57 -18.80
CA GLU A 164 -15.08 27.21 -19.33
C GLU A 164 -14.82 25.73 -19.07
N ARG A 165 -15.14 25.23 -17.87
CA ARG A 165 -15.04 23.80 -17.54
C ARG A 165 -15.90 22.95 -18.47
N LEU A 166 -17.14 23.39 -18.75
CA LEU A 166 -18.04 22.69 -19.65
C LEU A 166 -17.45 22.59 -21.07
N ARG A 167 -16.98 23.70 -21.63
CA ARG A 167 -16.37 23.71 -22.97
C ARG A 167 -15.12 22.84 -23.05
N LEU A 168 -14.31 22.84 -22.00
CA LEU A 168 -13.10 22.02 -21.95
C LEU A 168 -13.45 20.52 -21.88
N ALA A 169 -14.42 20.15 -21.05
CA ALA A 169 -14.93 18.79 -20.96
C ALA A 169 -15.47 18.30 -22.32
N GLU A 170 -16.27 19.11 -23.02
CA GLU A 170 -16.78 18.81 -24.37
C GLU A 170 -15.66 18.52 -25.36
N ALA A 171 -14.60 19.33 -25.36
CA ALA A 171 -13.47 19.14 -26.24
C ALA A 171 -12.66 17.87 -25.91
N MET A 172 -12.65 17.46 -24.64
CA MET A 172 -11.95 16.27 -24.16
C MET A 172 -12.66 14.95 -24.40
N GLU A 173 -13.97 14.93 -24.71
CA GLU A 173 -14.71 13.70 -25.01
C GLU A 173 -14.12 12.92 -26.20
N SER A 174 -13.47 13.62 -27.13
CA SER A 174 -12.77 13.02 -28.29
C SER A 174 -11.33 12.57 -28.01
N GLN A 175 -10.80 12.87 -26.81
CA GLN A 175 -9.39 12.67 -26.46
C GLN A 175 -9.16 11.35 -25.72
N PRO A 176 -7.88 10.91 -25.58
CA PRO A 176 -7.57 9.77 -24.73
C PRO A 176 -8.09 9.98 -23.31
N HIS A 177 -8.64 8.92 -22.70
CA HIS A 177 -9.21 8.96 -21.34
C HIS A 177 -8.28 9.60 -20.30
N ALA A 178 -6.96 9.41 -20.42
CA ALA A 178 -5.97 10.01 -19.54
C ALA A 178 -6.02 11.55 -19.50
N VAL A 179 -6.38 12.20 -20.62
CA VAL A 179 -6.55 13.66 -20.70
C VAL A 179 -7.72 14.08 -19.82
N LYS A 180 -8.91 13.49 -20.05
CA LYS A 180 -10.13 13.79 -19.30
C LYS A 180 -10.00 13.45 -17.81
N SER A 181 -9.45 12.29 -17.47
CA SER A 181 -9.25 11.87 -16.07
C SER A 181 -8.41 12.87 -15.26
N LYS A 182 -7.35 13.45 -15.85
CA LYS A 182 -6.58 14.52 -15.18
C LYS A 182 -7.42 15.77 -14.95
N PHE A 183 -8.20 16.16 -15.94
CA PHE A 183 -9.11 17.29 -15.82
C PHE A 183 -10.15 17.05 -14.71
N ASP A 184 -10.73 15.85 -14.65
CA ASP A 184 -11.67 15.44 -13.59
C ASP A 184 -11.04 15.51 -12.18
N TYR A 185 -9.79 15.06 -12.05
CA TYR A 185 -9.00 15.21 -10.82
C TYR A 185 -8.80 16.67 -10.44
N SER A 186 -8.51 17.54 -11.41
CA SER A 186 -8.33 18.97 -11.15
C SER A 186 -9.62 19.62 -10.64
N ILE A 187 -10.80 19.21 -11.14
CA ILE A 187 -12.09 19.74 -10.68
C ILE A 187 -12.32 19.39 -9.21
N VAL A 188 -12.15 18.13 -8.80
CA VAL A 188 -12.36 17.75 -7.39
C VAL A 188 -11.33 18.40 -6.47
N MET A 189 -10.08 18.60 -6.92
CA MET A 189 -9.07 19.36 -6.19
C MET A 189 -9.46 20.84 -6.03
N GLU A 190 -10.01 21.46 -7.08
CA GLU A 190 -10.47 22.85 -7.04
C GLU A 190 -11.66 23.03 -6.10
N GLU A 191 -12.65 22.13 -6.15
CA GLU A 191 -13.77 22.15 -5.21
C GLU A 191 -13.29 21.93 -3.77
N CYS A 192 -12.38 20.99 -3.54
CA CYS A 192 -11.80 20.80 -2.22
C CYS A 192 -11.00 22.01 -1.73
N ALA A 193 -10.29 22.72 -2.62
CA ALA A 193 -9.55 23.93 -2.26
C ALA A 193 -10.43 25.05 -1.68
N LYS A 194 -11.70 25.11 -2.11
CA LYS A 194 -12.70 26.10 -1.64
C LYS A 194 -13.14 25.84 -0.20
N THR A 195 -13.00 24.62 0.31
CA THR A 195 -13.40 24.25 1.69
C THR A 195 -12.42 24.75 2.77
N GLU A 196 -11.26 25.28 2.37
CA GLU A 196 -10.16 25.67 3.25
C GLU A 196 -9.56 24.55 4.11
N ALA A 197 -9.93 23.29 3.86
CA ALA A 197 -9.36 22.14 4.53
C ALA A 197 -7.83 22.12 4.41
N PRO A 198 -7.07 21.87 5.50
CA PRO A 198 -5.61 21.85 5.45
C PRO A 198 -5.07 20.70 4.58
N TYR A 199 -5.85 19.64 4.40
CA TYR A 199 -5.51 18.47 3.60
C TYR A 199 -6.65 18.10 2.63
N MET A 200 -6.27 17.51 1.51
CA MET A 200 -7.20 16.95 0.52
C MET A 200 -6.86 15.50 0.26
N LEU A 201 -7.81 14.59 0.48
CA LEU A 201 -7.70 13.20 0.08
C LEU A 201 -8.36 13.04 -1.28
N ILE A 202 -7.59 12.74 -2.32
CA ILE A 202 -8.12 12.40 -3.64
C ILE A 202 -8.05 10.88 -3.79
N ILE A 203 -9.18 10.27 -4.13
CA ILE A 203 -9.30 8.81 -4.28
C ILE A 203 -10.01 8.43 -5.57
N GLU A 204 -9.72 7.23 -6.06
CA GLU A 204 -10.56 6.57 -7.07
C GLU A 204 -11.84 6.00 -6.44
N ASP A 205 -12.82 5.68 -7.27
CA ASP A 205 -14.13 5.18 -6.82
C ASP A 205 -14.12 3.69 -6.42
N ASP A 206 -13.12 2.91 -6.87
CA ASP A 206 -13.03 1.45 -6.72
C ASP A 206 -12.16 1.00 -5.55
N VAL A 207 -12.40 1.62 -4.41
CA VAL A 207 -11.63 1.42 -3.19
C VAL A 207 -12.53 1.11 -1.99
N VAL A 208 -11.95 0.47 -0.98
CA VAL A 208 -12.59 0.26 0.32
C VAL A 208 -11.64 0.67 1.44
N PHE A 209 -12.13 1.45 2.40
CA PHE A 209 -11.35 1.94 3.53
C PHE A 209 -11.45 1.01 4.75
N LEU A 210 -10.36 0.92 5.51
CA LEU A 210 -10.38 0.20 6.78
C LEU A 210 -11.23 0.91 7.84
N ASP A 211 -11.69 0.16 8.84
CA ASP A 211 -12.26 0.75 10.05
C ASP A 211 -11.21 1.55 10.83
N GLY A 212 -11.54 2.79 11.24
CA GLY A 212 -10.56 3.70 11.85
C GLY A 212 -9.50 4.24 10.88
N TRP A 213 -9.80 4.36 9.58
CA TRP A 213 -8.87 4.98 8.63
C TRP A 213 -8.55 6.44 8.99
N ARG A 214 -9.53 7.20 9.48
CA ARG A 214 -9.41 8.65 9.69
C ARG A 214 -8.34 8.98 10.72
N HIS A 215 -8.39 8.42 11.93
CA HIS A 215 -7.40 8.73 12.97
C HIS A 215 -5.99 8.32 12.55
N ARG A 216 -5.84 7.15 11.90
CA ARG A 216 -4.56 6.69 11.35
C ARG A 216 -4.00 7.67 10.31
N THR A 217 -4.84 8.15 9.39
CA THR A 217 -4.44 9.10 8.37
C THR A 217 -4.04 10.44 8.97
N ILE A 218 -4.82 10.98 9.91
CA ILE A 218 -4.50 12.27 10.56
C ILE A 218 -3.20 12.17 11.37
N ASP A 219 -2.98 11.10 12.11
CA ASP A 219 -1.72 10.92 12.87
C ASP A 219 -0.53 10.67 11.95
N ALA A 220 -0.74 9.98 10.83
CA ALA A 220 0.26 9.83 9.79
C ALA A 220 0.61 11.19 9.14
N LEU A 221 -0.37 12.06 8.89
CA LEU A 221 -0.11 13.41 8.38
C LEU A 221 0.70 14.26 9.35
N LYS A 222 0.39 14.21 10.66
CA LYS A 222 1.21 14.89 11.69
C LYS A 222 2.66 14.39 11.65
N THR A 223 2.83 13.07 11.56
CA THR A 223 4.16 12.44 11.47
C THR A 223 4.90 12.81 10.18
N ALA A 224 4.21 12.79 9.03
CA ALA A 224 4.76 13.16 7.73
C ALA A 224 5.23 14.62 7.73
N THR A 225 4.42 15.53 8.27
CA THR A 225 4.76 16.96 8.41
C THR A 225 6.01 17.15 9.27
N ALA A 226 6.08 16.51 10.43
CA ALA A 226 7.25 16.59 11.32
C ALA A 226 8.52 16.07 10.63
N LYS A 227 8.45 14.89 10.00
CA LYS A 227 9.59 14.29 9.29
C LYS A 227 10.03 15.11 8.07
N SER A 228 9.09 15.73 7.35
CA SER A 228 9.40 16.66 6.26
C SER A 228 10.17 17.88 6.76
N TRP A 229 9.74 18.47 7.86
CA TRP A 229 10.44 19.60 8.48
C TRP A 229 11.86 19.22 8.91
N GLU A 230 12.03 18.07 9.57
CA GLU A 230 13.33 17.53 9.98
C GLU A 230 14.26 17.28 8.77
N ALA A 231 13.69 16.89 7.63
CA ALA A 231 14.42 16.70 6.37
C ALA A 231 14.69 18.02 5.62
N GLY A 232 14.28 19.18 6.14
CA GLY A 232 14.51 20.50 5.54
C GLY A 232 13.48 20.90 4.48
N TYR A 233 12.34 20.22 4.41
CA TYR A 233 11.26 20.53 3.48
C TYR A 233 10.13 21.28 4.20
N ALA A 234 9.64 22.37 3.62
CA ALA A 234 8.49 23.10 4.16
C ALA A 234 7.20 22.25 4.12
N HIS A 235 7.02 21.51 3.02
CA HIS A 235 5.87 20.64 2.78
C HIS A 235 6.31 19.38 2.01
N PHE A 236 5.49 18.33 2.05
CA PHE A 236 5.60 17.16 1.18
C PHE A 236 4.58 17.22 0.05
N LEU A 237 4.75 16.37 -0.97
CA LEU A 237 3.82 16.28 -2.10
C LEU A 237 2.52 15.63 -1.65
N TYR A 238 2.60 14.37 -1.22
CA TYR A 238 1.46 13.61 -0.71
C TYR A 238 1.86 12.59 0.36
N LEU A 239 0.85 12.12 1.10
CA LEU A 239 0.85 10.89 1.87
C LEU A 239 -0.01 9.85 1.14
N ARG A 240 0.61 8.73 0.78
CA ARG A 240 -0.02 7.60 0.10
C ARG A 240 -0.68 6.67 1.10
N LEU A 241 -1.96 6.35 0.86
CA LEU A 241 -2.77 5.47 1.72
C LEU A 241 -2.83 4.03 1.22
N PHE A 242 -2.42 3.76 -0.02
CA PHE A 242 -2.34 2.43 -0.61
C PHE A 242 -1.14 2.29 -1.52
N TYR A 243 -0.50 1.13 -1.49
CA TYR A 243 0.54 0.76 -2.45
C TYR A 243 0.46 -0.73 -2.75
N TYR A 244 0.86 -1.09 -3.97
CA TYR A 244 0.93 -2.47 -4.41
C TYR A 244 2.22 -3.16 -3.92
N GLU A 245 2.07 -4.17 -3.06
CA GLU A 245 3.20 -4.79 -2.33
C GLU A 245 4.17 -5.56 -3.23
N ALA A 246 3.74 -6.01 -4.42
CA ALA A 246 4.62 -6.77 -5.31
C ALA A 246 5.75 -5.93 -5.91
N LEU A 247 5.62 -4.60 -5.92
CA LEU A 247 6.68 -3.70 -6.38
C LEU A 247 7.80 -3.54 -5.35
N LEU A 248 7.54 -3.92 -4.10
CA LEU A 248 8.50 -3.85 -3.00
C LEU A 248 9.44 -5.07 -2.95
N GLY A 249 9.72 -5.69 -4.10
CA GLY A 249 10.57 -6.87 -4.24
C GLY A 249 12.08 -6.57 -4.25
N TRP A 250 12.87 -7.59 -4.57
CA TRP A 250 14.31 -7.44 -4.79
C TRP A 250 14.58 -6.75 -6.13
N ASN A 251 14.84 -5.45 -6.06
CA ASN A 251 14.95 -4.60 -7.24
C ASN A 251 16.35 -4.65 -7.85
N SER A 252 16.43 -4.76 -9.18
CA SER A 252 17.69 -4.99 -9.89
C SER A 252 18.66 -3.82 -9.75
N GLU A 253 18.16 -2.59 -9.57
CA GLU A 253 18.99 -1.40 -9.38
C GLU A 253 19.79 -1.43 -8.07
N SER A 254 19.37 -2.26 -7.11
CA SER A 254 20.01 -2.44 -5.81
C SER A 254 20.96 -3.64 -5.74
N TRP A 255 21.26 -4.29 -6.88
CA TRP A 255 22.16 -5.45 -6.93
C TRP A 255 23.53 -5.26 -6.26
N PRO A 256 24.20 -4.08 -6.32
CA PRO A 256 25.50 -3.92 -5.68
C PRO A 256 25.39 -4.02 -4.16
N THR A 257 24.32 -3.46 -3.59
CA THR A 257 24.02 -3.55 -2.16
C THR A 257 23.77 -4.99 -1.75
N TYR A 258 22.96 -5.72 -2.52
CA TYR A 258 22.66 -7.13 -2.25
C TYR A 258 23.92 -8.01 -2.29
N LEU A 259 24.79 -7.79 -3.27
CA LEU A 259 26.06 -8.48 -3.38
C LEU A 259 26.98 -8.13 -2.21
N ALA A 260 27.14 -6.85 -1.89
CA ALA A 260 27.97 -6.39 -0.77
C ALA A 260 27.50 -6.99 0.56
N SER A 261 26.19 -6.98 0.85
CA SER A 261 25.62 -7.59 2.05
C SER A 261 25.81 -9.10 2.09
N SER A 262 25.70 -9.79 0.96
CA SER A 262 25.91 -11.24 0.85
C SER A 262 27.38 -11.63 1.10
N LEU A 263 28.32 -10.86 0.53
CA LEU A 263 29.75 -11.02 0.76
C LEU A 263 30.13 -10.71 2.20
N ALA A 264 29.60 -9.62 2.77
CA ALA A 264 29.82 -9.25 4.16
C ALA A 264 29.33 -10.36 5.12
N THR A 265 28.12 -10.88 4.90
CA THR A 265 27.56 -11.99 5.69
C THR A 265 28.45 -13.22 5.60
N THR A 266 28.91 -13.58 4.40
CA THR A 266 29.82 -14.72 4.18
C THR A 266 31.16 -14.51 4.91
N GLY A 267 31.73 -13.31 4.83
CA GLY A 267 32.97 -12.96 5.51
C GLY A 267 32.85 -12.96 7.03
N ILE A 268 31.72 -12.49 7.58
CA ILE A 268 31.42 -12.55 9.02
C ILE A 268 31.34 -14.01 9.47
N VAL A 269 30.58 -14.85 8.78
CA VAL A 269 30.46 -16.29 9.10
C VAL A 269 31.83 -16.96 9.09
N PHE A 270 32.63 -16.73 8.04
CA PHE A 270 33.99 -17.27 7.97
C PHE A 270 34.85 -16.83 9.16
N SER A 271 34.85 -15.53 9.48
CA SER A 271 35.63 -14.95 10.57
C SER A 271 35.22 -15.54 11.92
N VAL A 272 33.91 -15.64 12.18
CA VAL A 272 33.36 -16.25 13.40
C VAL A 272 33.80 -17.72 13.52
N LEU A 273 33.71 -18.50 12.44
CA LEU A 273 34.11 -19.91 12.45
C LEU A 273 35.62 -20.08 12.70
N VAL A 274 36.47 -19.24 12.09
CA VAL A 274 37.92 -19.26 12.29
C VAL A 274 38.28 -18.88 13.73
N LEU A 275 37.69 -17.82 14.27
CA LEU A 275 37.90 -17.40 15.66
C LEU A 275 37.42 -18.47 16.64
N THR A 276 36.23 -19.03 16.43
CA THR A 276 35.67 -20.10 17.27
C THR A 276 36.54 -21.35 17.24
N ARG A 277 37.06 -21.71 16.07
CA ARG A 277 38.04 -22.80 15.95
C ARG A 277 39.32 -22.49 16.72
N ARG A 278 39.85 -21.26 16.61
CA ARG A 278 41.10 -20.85 17.24
C ARG A 278 41.01 -20.90 18.77
N HIS A 279 39.88 -20.49 19.33
CA HIS A 279 39.74 -20.26 20.77
C HIS A 279 38.98 -21.35 21.53
N MET A 280 38.06 -22.08 20.91
CA MET A 280 37.11 -22.94 21.64
C MET A 280 37.00 -24.36 21.09
N ALA A 281 36.85 -24.51 19.78
CA ALA A 281 36.35 -25.75 19.18
C ALA A 281 37.28 -26.34 18.11
N ARG A 282 38.60 -26.26 18.33
CA ARG A 282 39.63 -26.72 17.38
C ARG A 282 39.47 -28.19 16.94
N ALA A 283 38.98 -29.05 17.83
CA ALA A 283 38.77 -30.48 17.56
C ALA A 283 37.52 -30.78 16.70
N TRP A 284 36.51 -29.90 16.73
CA TRP A 284 35.21 -30.12 16.09
C TRP A 284 35.05 -29.35 14.77
N LEU A 285 35.61 -28.14 14.69
CA LEU A 285 35.59 -27.29 13.49
C LEU A 285 36.80 -27.58 12.59
N THR A 286 36.73 -28.63 11.79
CA THR A 286 37.78 -28.96 10.79
C THR A 286 37.79 -27.96 9.63
N GLN A 287 38.88 -27.94 8.84
CA GLN A 287 39.02 -26.95 7.76
C GLN A 287 37.95 -27.17 6.68
N THR A 288 37.69 -28.45 6.38
CA THR A 288 36.62 -28.88 5.49
C THR A 288 35.25 -28.41 5.98
N VAL A 289 34.95 -28.51 7.28
CA VAL A 289 33.68 -28.04 7.84
C VAL A 289 33.54 -26.52 7.70
N ILE A 290 34.60 -25.76 7.98
CA ILE A 290 34.59 -24.30 7.81
C ILE A 290 34.34 -23.92 6.34
N LEU A 291 35.05 -24.57 5.41
CA LEU A 291 34.88 -24.32 3.97
C LEU A 291 33.47 -24.70 3.50
N MET A 292 32.92 -25.83 3.94
CA MET A 292 31.55 -26.26 3.61
C MET A 292 30.50 -25.29 4.14
N ILE A 293 30.61 -24.85 5.40
CA ILE A 293 29.66 -23.86 5.96
C ILE A 293 29.76 -22.55 5.17
N THR A 294 30.98 -22.06 4.95
CA THR A 294 31.21 -20.75 4.32
C THR A 294 30.81 -20.72 2.84
N PHE A 295 31.14 -21.75 2.07
CA PHE A 295 31.00 -21.72 0.61
C PHE A 295 29.87 -22.60 0.06
N VAL A 296 29.19 -23.39 0.89
CA VAL A 296 28.02 -24.17 0.48
C VAL A 296 26.79 -23.77 1.29
N PHE A 297 26.82 -23.92 2.61
CA PHE A 297 25.63 -23.72 3.42
C PHE A 297 25.21 -22.25 3.55
N THR A 298 26.16 -21.34 3.73
CA THR A 298 25.88 -19.89 3.81
C THR A 298 25.30 -19.36 2.49
N PRO A 299 25.88 -19.62 1.30
CA PRO A 299 25.26 -19.23 0.04
C PRO A 299 23.85 -19.81 -0.17
N LEU A 300 23.61 -21.08 0.21
CA LEU A 300 22.27 -21.68 0.13
C LEU A 300 21.26 -20.96 1.03
N LEU A 301 21.65 -20.57 2.25
CA LEU A 301 20.79 -19.79 3.15
C LEU A 301 20.53 -18.38 2.62
N ILE A 302 21.54 -17.74 2.02
CA ILE A 302 21.38 -16.44 1.35
C ILE A 302 20.40 -16.57 0.18
N ILE A 303 20.53 -17.61 -0.65
CA ILE A 303 19.58 -17.87 -1.74
C ILE A 303 18.16 -18.07 -1.19
N LEU A 304 18.00 -18.87 -0.12
CA LEU A 304 16.69 -19.05 0.52
C LEU A 304 16.11 -17.74 1.06
N PHE A 305 16.94 -16.85 1.61
CA PHE A 305 16.51 -15.52 2.05
C PHE A 305 15.94 -14.68 0.90
N PHE A 306 16.63 -14.62 -0.25
CA PHE A 306 16.11 -13.91 -1.42
C PHE A 306 14.84 -14.56 -1.96
N VAL A 307 14.85 -15.89 -2.11
CA VAL A 307 13.72 -16.67 -2.65
C VAL A 307 12.49 -16.62 -1.74
N ALA A 308 12.67 -16.42 -0.44
CA ALA A 308 11.57 -16.27 0.52
C ALA A 308 10.78 -14.97 0.33
N GLY A 309 11.31 -13.99 -0.40
CA GLY A 309 10.64 -12.72 -0.70
C GLY A 309 11.07 -11.58 0.23
N ARG A 310 11.12 -10.37 -0.33
CA ARG A 310 11.54 -9.16 0.39
C ARG A 310 10.55 -8.77 1.47
N ASN A 311 9.25 -8.82 1.20
CA ASN A 311 8.25 -8.37 2.19
C ASN A 311 8.19 -9.28 3.42
N SER A 312 8.49 -10.58 3.26
CA SER A 312 8.58 -11.53 4.37
C SER A 312 9.86 -11.37 5.18
N MET A 313 11.00 -11.17 4.51
CA MET A 313 12.30 -11.14 5.16
C MET A 313 12.64 -9.76 5.74
N LEU A 314 12.24 -8.70 5.05
CA LEU A 314 12.47 -7.29 5.40
C LEU A 314 11.17 -6.49 5.20
N PRO A 315 10.13 -6.76 6.03
CA PRO A 315 8.86 -6.06 5.93
C PRO A 315 9.04 -4.55 6.14
N GLN A 316 8.18 -3.77 5.49
CA GLN A 316 8.12 -2.34 5.71
C GLN A 316 7.71 -2.07 7.18
N PRO A 317 8.43 -1.23 7.93
CA PRO A 317 8.05 -0.90 9.30
C PRO A 317 6.71 -0.16 9.33
N ASN A 318 5.94 -0.42 10.39
CA ASN A 318 4.70 0.33 10.64
C ASN A 318 4.99 1.82 10.83
N GLY A 319 4.06 2.66 10.37
CA GLY A 319 4.11 4.10 10.40
C GLY A 319 4.43 4.72 9.04
N VAL A 320 4.89 5.97 9.10
CA VAL A 320 5.15 6.80 7.92
C VAL A 320 6.59 6.67 7.47
N HIS A 321 6.79 6.40 6.18
CA HIS A 321 8.11 6.22 5.58
C HIS A 321 8.17 6.81 4.17
N VAL A 322 9.37 7.21 3.75
CA VAL A 322 9.60 7.76 2.40
C VAL A 322 9.38 6.65 1.38
N MET A 323 8.67 6.97 0.30
CA MET A 323 8.38 6.03 -0.77
C MET A 323 8.47 6.73 -2.14
N ASP A 324 9.68 7.19 -2.47
CA ASP A 324 9.95 7.87 -3.75
C ASP A 324 10.15 6.92 -4.93
N LYS A 325 10.27 5.61 -4.67
CA LYS A 325 10.53 4.58 -5.68
C LYS A 325 9.70 3.33 -5.40
N TYR A 326 9.49 2.55 -6.46
CA TYR A 326 8.86 1.23 -6.39
C TYR A 326 7.46 1.25 -5.80
N ALA A 327 6.74 2.35 -6.04
CA ALA A 327 5.37 2.51 -5.65
C ALA A 327 4.54 2.69 -6.92
N CYS A 328 3.47 1.90 -7.04
CA CYS A 328 2.42 2.19 -7.99
C CYS A 328 1.16 2.57 -7.26
N CYS A 329 0.50 3.46 -8.00
CA CYS A 329 -0.92 3.66 -8.11
C CYS A 329 -1.42 4.72 -7.10
N GLY A 330 -2.14 5.71 -7.64
CA GLY A 330 -2.60 6.90 -6.96
C GLY A 330 -4.03 6.80 -6.47
N GLN A 331 -4.53 5.59 -6.20
CA GLN A 331 -5.93 5.37 -5.81
C GLN A 331 -6.34 6.09 -4.52
N GLY A 332 -5.38 6.49 -3.69
CA GLY A 332 -5.64 7.31 -2.52
C GLY A 332 -4.42 8.07 -2.04
N LEU A 333 -4.41 9.37 -2.35
CA LEU A 333 -3.32 10.29 -2.02
C LEU A 333 -3.87 11.47 -1.21
N VAL A 334 -3.22 11.76 -0.09
CA VAL A 334 -3.54 12.92 0.74
C VAL A 334 -2.51 14.02 0.51
N PHE A 335 -2.95 15.16 0.01
CA PHE A 335 -2.12 16.31 -0.31
C PHE A 335 -2.29 17.42 0.72
N PRO A 336 -1.21 18.11 1.15
CA PRO A 336 -1.34 19.40 1.83
C PRO A 336 -1.98 20.43 0.90
N ARG A 337 -2.94 21.22 1.40
CA ARG A 337 -3.65 22.22 0.58
C ARG A 337 -2.72 23.23 -0.09
N MET A 338 -1.63 23.60 0.59
CA MET A 338 -0.65 24.53 0.04
C MET A 338 0.03 23.96 -1.21
N THR A 339 0.41 22.68 -1.17
CA THR A 339 0.96 21.96 -2.33
C THR A 339 -0.05 21.89 -3.47
N VAL A 340 -1.33 21.62 -3.17
CA VAL A 340 -2.36 21.57 -4.21
C VAL A 340 -2.55 22.93 -4.89
N THR A 341 -2.73 23.99 -4.11
CA THR A 341 -3.13 25.30 -4.63
C THR A 341 -1.99 26.07 -5.29
N LYS A 342 -0.75 25.94 -4.78
CA LYS A 342 0.41 26.65 -5.33
C LYS A 342 1.14 25.90 -6.42
N ASP A 343 1.08 24.57 -6.40
CA ASP A 343 1.95 23.74 -7.23
C ASP A 343 1.17 22.85 -8.19
N LEU A 344 0.34 21.93 -7.68
CA LEU A 344 -0.33 20.92 -8.51
C LEU A 344 -1.41 21.52 -9.41
N LEU A 345 -2.34 22.32 -8.89
CA LEU A 345 -3.40 22.90 -9.73
C LEU A 345 -2.85 23.75 -10.88
N PRO A 346 -1.87 24.67 -10.66
CA PRO A 346 -1.20 25.35 -11.75
C PRO A 346 -0.52 24.40 -12.75
N TRP A 347 0.12 23.33 -12.27
CA TRP A 347 0.75 22.32 -13.13
C TRP A 347 -0.27 21.57 -14.00
N PHE A 348 -1.41 21.16 -13.44
CA PHE A 348 -2.51 20.55 -14.17
C PHE A 348 -3.06 21.51 -15.23
N ARG A 349 -3.35 22.77 -14.87
CA ARG A 349 -3.87 23.78 -15.80
C ARG A 349 -2.93 24.04 -16.98
N ASN A 350 -1.64 24.20 -16.71
CA ASN A 350 -0.63 24.46 -17.75
C ASN A 350 -0.41 23.25 -18.69
N ASN A 351 -0.79 22.05 -18.27
CA ASN A 351 -0.58 20.80 -19.03
C ASN A 351 -1.88 20.02 -19.22
N THR A 352 -3.00 20.74 -19.30
CA THR A 352 -4.36 20.19 -19.36
C THR A 352 -4.52 19.11 -20.45
N TRP A 353 -3.82 19.25 -21.58
CA TRP A 353 -3.90 18.35 -22.73
C TRP A 353 -2.87 17.21 -22.73
N SER A 354 -2.06 17.07 -21.69
CA SER A 354 -1.05 16.00 -21.62
C SER A 354 -1.72 14.63 -21.73
N PRO A 355 -1.20 13.68 -22.54
CA PRO A 355 -1.77 12.34 -22.65
C PRO A 355 -1.31 11.38 -21.52
N ILE A 356 -0.43 11.85 -20.62
CA ILE A 356 0.11 11.06 -19.50
C ILE A 356 -1.01 10.76 -18.50
N SER A 357 -1.05 9.56 -17.91
CA SER A 357 -2.02 9.21 -16.86
C SER A 357 -1.84 10.09 -15.62
N THR A 358 -2.90 10.29 -14.85
CA THR A 358 -2.90 11.16 -13.66
C THR A 358 -1.80 10.80 -12.67
N ASP A 359 -1.66 9.51 -12.34
CA ASP A 359 -0.63 9.02 -11.42
C ASP A 359 0.78 9.36 -11.91
N SER A 360 1.10 8.98 -13.14
CA SER A 360 2.42 9.26 -13.73
C SER A 360 2.68 10.76 -13.85
N PHE A 361 1.65 11.56 -14.12
CA PHE A 361 1.78 13.01 -14.21
C PHE A 361 2.12 13.67 -12.86
N ILE A 362 1.59 13.14 -11.75
CA ILE A 362 1.94 13.58 -10.39
C ILE A 362 3.36 13.10 -10.02
N GLU A 363 3.73 11.88 -10.39
CA GLU A 363 5.09 11.35 -10.16
C GLU A 363 6.14 12.13 -10.97
N ASP A 364 5.86 12.48 -12.22
CA ASP A 364 6.75 13.30 -13.07
C ASP A 364 7.00 14.67 -12.42
N TYR A 365 5.95 15.28 -11.84
CA TYR A 365 6.09 16.51 -11.06
C TYR A 365 7.00 16.30 -9.84
N ALA A 366 6.80 15.19 -9.10
CA ALA A 366 7.60 14.86 -7.92
C ALA A 366 9.07 14.69 -8.27
N ASP A 367 9.38 13.96 -9.35
CA ASP A 367 10.75 13.68 -9.80
C ASP A 367 11.43 14.94 -10.33
N MET A 368 10.69 15.80 -11.05
CA MET A 368 11.20 17.08 -11.54
C MET A 368 11.57 18.04 -10.40
N THR A 369 10.77 18.05 -9.33
CA THR A 369 10.93 19.00 -8.22
C THR A 369 11.69 18.44 -7.01
N GLY A 370 11.97 17.14 -6.99
CA GLY A 370 12.55 16.46 -5.83
C GLY A 370 11.62 16.47 -4.62
N SER A 371 10.30 16.50 -4.84
CA SER A 371 9.30 16.60 -3.77
C SER A 371 9.18 15.28 -2.98
N LEU A 372 9.03 15.40 -1.66
CA LEU A 372 8.90 14.24 -0.77
C LEU A 372 7.57 13.51 -0.97
N ARG A 373 7.63 12.19 -1.09
CA ARG A 373 6.46 11.30 -1.14
C ARG A 373 6.48 10.35 0.05
N TRP A 374 5.46 10.45 0.90
CA TRP A 374 5.30 9.58 2.08
C TRP A 374 4.31 8.47 1.80
N ALA A 375 4.46 7.34 2.48
CA ALA A 375 3.47 6.27 2.51
C ALA A 375 3.20 5.79 3.94
N LEU A 376 1.97 5.34 4.18
CA LEU A 376 1.52 4.78 5.45
C LEU A 376 1.51 3.24 5.41
N THR A 377 2.17 2.61 6.38
CA THR A 377 2.10 1.16 6.63
C THR A 377 1.53 0.89 8.02
N PRO A 378 0.58 -0.05 8.21
CA PRO A 378 -0.19 -0.73 7.16
C PRO A 378 -1.03 0.26 6.32
N VAL A 379 -1.38 -0.14 5.10
CA VAL A 379 -2.19 0.69 4.19
C VAL A 379 -3.58 0.98 4.77
N ALA A 380 -4.14 2.15 4.45
CA ALA A 380 -5.41 2.61 4.99
C ALA A 380 -6.64 2.14 4.18
N MET A 381 -6.41 1.57 3.00
CA MET A 381 -7.45 1.22 2.06
C MET A 381 -6.97 0.09 1.14
N GLN A 382 -7.90 -0.52 0.43
CA GLN A 382 -7.66 -1.57 -0.55
C GLN A 382 -8.38 -1.22 -1.85
N HIS A 383 -7.71 -1.46 -2.97
CA HIS A 383 -8.32 -1.42 -4.30
C HIS A 383 -9.18 -2.67 -4.51
N VAL A 384 -10.45 -2.48 -4.88
CA VAL A 384 -11.43 -3.55 -5.09
C VAL A 384 -11.94 -3.58 -6.54
N GLY A 385 -11.39 -2.73 -7.41
CA GLY A 385 -11.76 -2.62 -8.81
C GLY A 385 -11.30 -3.81 -9.63
N GLY A 386 -12.19 -4.76 -9.89
CA GLY A 386 -11.90 -5.91 -10.76
C GLY A 386 -12.32 -5.72 -12.22
N GLN A 387 -13.12 -4.69 -12.49
CA GLN A 387 -13.54 -4.30 -13.83
C GLN A 387 -12.91 -2.95 -14.15
N SER A 388 -12.06 -2.92 -15.17
CA SER A 388 -11.61 -1.65 -15.74
C SER A 388 -12.80 -0.96 -16.40
N SER A 389 -12.79 0.38 -16.44
CA SER A 389 -13.79 1.20 -17.12
C SER A 389 -13.74 1.07 -18.66
N HIS A 390 -13.14 0.01 -19.21
CA HIS A 390 -12.83 -0.13 -20.63
C HIS A 390 -13.23 -1.50 -21.21
N ASP A 391 -14.14 -1.49 -22.18
CA ASP A 391 -14.55 -2.65 -23.02
C ASP A 391 -13.49 -3.06 -24.07
N GLY A 392 -12.21 -2.81 -23.80
CA GLY A 392 -11.13 -3.03 -24.73
C GLY A 392 -10.08 -3.94 -24.14
N ARG A 393 -9.82 -5.06 -24.84
CA ARG A 393 -8.62 -5.90 -24.71
C ARG A 393 -7.37 -5.02 -24.82
N ARG A 394 -6.92 -4.43 -23.72
CA ARG A 394 -5.51 -4.09 -23.58
C ARG A 394 -4.78 -5.41 -23.43
N GLY A 395 -3.65 -5.54 -24.14
CA GLY A 395 -2.70 -6.61 -23.86
C GLY A 395 -2.19 -6.41 -22.43
N ASP A 396 -2.88 -7.03 -21.48
CA ASP A 396 -2.70 -6.79 -20.06
C ASP A 396 -1.48 -7.54 -19.55
N THR A 397 -0.35 -6.83 -19.42
CA THR A 397 0.74 -7.30 -18.56
C THR A 397 0.34 -7.23 -17.07
N TYR A 398 -0.74 -6.50 -16.74
CA TYR A 398 -1.31 -6.39 -15.39
C TYR A 398 -2.84 -6.38 -15.45
N GLU A 399 -3.48 -7.51 -15.13
CA GLU A 399 -4.94 -7.59 -15.00
C GLU A 399 -5.42 -6.68 -13.85
N PRO A 400 -6.54 -5.94 -13.97
CA PRO A 400 -7.10 -5.06 -12.93
C PRO A 400 -7.28 -5.75 -11.55
N ASN A 401 -7.54 -7.06 -11.55
CA ASN A 401 -7.61 -7.91 -10.35
C ASN A 401 -6.26 -8.10 -9.60
N ARG A 402 -5.16 -7.49 -10.05
CA ARG A 402 -3.81 -7.70 -9.47
C ARG A 402 -3.31 -6.57 -8.58
N LEU A 403 -3.96 -5.40 -8.55
CA LEU A 403 -3.57 -4.32 -7.65
C LEU A 403 -4.07 -4.61 -6.24
N TRP A 404 -3.30 -5.42 -5.50
CA TRP A 404 -3.74 -5.99 -4.23
C TRP A 404 -2.73 -5.79 -3.12
N ASN A 405 -3.18 -5.34 -1.94
CA ASN A 405 -2.35 -5.33 -0.74
C ASN A 405 -2.73 -6.54 0.12
N PHE A 406 -1.84 -7.53 0.18
CA PHE A 406 -2.10 -8.80 0.88
C PHE A 406 -2.08 -8.62 2.40
N GLY A 407 -1.34 -7.62 2.88
CA GLY A 407 -1.36 -7.18 4.27
C GLY A 407 -2.75 -6.72 4.73
N PHE A 408 -3.49 -6.00 3.88
CA PHE A 408 -4.82 -5.47 4.19
C PHE A 408 -5.83 -6.58 4.53
N GLU A 409 -5.75 -7.72 3.85
CA GLU A 409 -6.62 -8.87 4.12
C GLU A 409 -6.31 -9.61 5.43
N GLY A 410 -5.18 -9.29 6.06
CA GLY A 410 -4.79 -9.80 7.37
C GLY A 410 -5.37 -9.03 8.56
N ASN A 411 -6.12 -7.96 8.33
CA ASN A 411 -6.68 -7.12 9.38
C ASN A 411 -7.75 -7.84 10.22
N ASP A 412 -7.70 -7.63 11.55
CA ASP A 412 -8.72 -8.11 12.48
C ASP A 412 -9.76 -7.01 12.74
N ALA A 413 -10.99 -7.24 12.28
CA ALA A 413 -12.10 -6.29 12.42
C ALA A 413 -12.44 -5.94 13.87
N VAL A 414 -12.31 -6.88 14.80
CA VAL A 414 -12.61 -6.66 16.22
C VAL A 414 -11.52 -5.81 16.87
N GLN A 415 -10.25 -6.06 16.53
CA GLN A 415 -9.14 -5.25 17.02
C GLN A 415 -9.24 -3.82 16.48
N LEU A 416 -9.52 -3.65 15.19
CA LEU A 416 -9.66 -2.34 14.57
C LEU A 416 -10.83 -1.53 15.14
N GLY A 417 -11.98 -2.17 15.37
CA GLY A 417 -13.12 -1.48 15.98
C GLY A 417 -12.83 -1.00 17.41
N LYS A 418 -12.05 -1.77 18.19
CA LYS A 418 -11.61 -1.33 19.54
C LYS A 418 -10.65 -0.15 19.47
N GLU A 419 -9.70 -0.19 18.55
CA GLU A 419 -8.76 0.91 18.33
C GLU A 419 -9.49 2.18 17.90
N HIS A 420 -10.43 2.06 16.95
CA HIS A 420 -11.23 3.19 16.48
C HIS A 420 -12.08 3.80 17.61
N ALA A 421 -12.75 2.98 18.42
CA ALA A 421 -13.51 3.46 19.57
C ALA A 421 -12.64 4.20 20.61
N GLN A 422 -11.40 3.76 20.82
CA GLN A 422 -10.45 4.48 21.68
C GLN A 422 -10.06 5.84 21.09
N ALA A 423 -9.80 5.91 19.78
CA ALA A 423 -9.50 7.17 19.10
C ALA A 423 -10.69 8.15 19.14
N GLN A 424 -11.92 7.66 18.99
CA GLN A 424 -13.13 8.48 19.15
C GLN A 424 -13.26 9.05 20.56
N TYR A 425 -13.00 8.25 21.59
CA TYR A 425 -13.02 8.72 22.97
C TYR A 425 -11.98 9.82 23.21
N GLN A 426 -10.77 9.67 22.67
CA GLN A 426 -9.72 10.68 22.77
C GLN A 426 -10.12 11.98 22.06
N LEU A 427 -10.68 11.90 20.85
CA LEU A 427 -11.17 13.06 20.11
C LEU A 427 -12.20 13.86 20.90
N ILE A 428 -13.17 13.18 21.53
CA ILE A 428 -14.20 13.83 22.36
C ILE A 428 -13.58 14.45 23.61
N ALA A 429 -12.59 13.78 24.22
CA ALA A 429 -11.89 14.32 25.38
C ALA A 429 -11.13 15.62 25.03
N ASP A 430 -10.43 15.64 23.89
CA ASP A 430 -9.67 16.81 23.43
C ASP A 430 -10.61 17.99 23.12
N LEU A 431 -11.75 17.73 22.46
CA LEU A 431 -12.79 18.72 22.20
C LEU A 431 -13.37 19.33 23.48
N ASN A 432 -13.60 18.51 24.50
CA ASN A 432 -14.11 19.01 25.79
C ASN A 432 -13.08 19.89 26.49
N ILE A 433 -11.78 19.60 26.38
CA ILE A 433 -10.72 20.45 26.93
C ILE A 433 -10.67 21.80 26.21
N GLU A 434 -10.75 21.81 24.88
CA GLU A 434 -10.80 23.05 24.08
C GLU A 434 -12.00 23.93 24.42
N SER A 435 -13.15 23.34 24.79
CA SER A 435 -14.35 24.10 25.19
C SER A 435 -14.26 24.78 26.56
N VAL A 436 -13.29 24.39 27.40
CA VAL A 436 -13.10 24.89 28.77
C VAL A 436 -12.01 25.96 28.86
N ILE A 437 -11.14 26.04 27.85
CA ILE A 437 -10.08 27.06 27.71
C ILE A 437 -10.63 28.25 26.94
#